data_AF-A7Y7Y1-F1
#
_entry.id   AF-A7Y7Y1-F1
#
_cell.length_a   1.000
_cell.length_b   1.000
_cell.length_c   1.000
_cell.angle_alpha   90.00
_cell.angle_beta   90.00
_cell.angle_gamma   90.00
#
_symmetry.space_group_name_H-M   'P 1'
#
loop_
_entity.id
_entity.type
_entity.pdbx_description
1 polymer ?
#
loop_
_entity_poly.entity_id
_entity_poly.type
_entity_poly.pdbx_seq_one_letter_code
_entity_poly.pdbx_strand_id
1 'polypeptide(L)' 'LERKKYVHRDLAARNCLVDGRGVVKIGDFGLCRDIYERNYYHKVGAGKLPVRWMAPESLQSAYFTSRSDV' A
#
# COMPACT_ATOMS: atom_id res chain seq x y z
N LEU A 1 6.21 -5.77 5.03
CA LEU A 1 6.73 -4.54 4.38
C LEU A 1 7.04 -3.47 5.42
N GLU A 2 6.13 -3.27 6.36
CA GLU A 2 6.25 -2.35 7.50
C GLU A 2 7.61 -2.32 8.22
N ARG A 3 8.19 -3.47 8.63
CA ARG A 3 9.51 -3.51 9.30
C ARG A 3 10.65 -2.94 8.45
N LYS A 4 10.48 -2.94 7.12
CA LYS A 4 11.43 -2.35 6.17
C LYS A 4 11.11 -0.90 5.82
N LYS A 5 10.07 -0.31 6.44
CA LYS A 5 9.52 1.03 6.15
C LYS A 5 9.00 1.22 4.72
N TYR A 6 8.36 0.18 4.17
CA TYR A 6 7.69 0.26 2.87
C TYR A 6 6.17 0.19 3.04
N VAL A 7 5.45 0.99 2.26
CA VAL A 7 3.98 0.94 2.12
C VAL A 7 3.65 0.39 0.74
N HIS A 8 2.78 -0.62 0.67
CA HIS A 8 2.40 -1.28 -0.58
C HIS A 8 1.47 -0.40 -1.42
N ARG A 9 0.50 0.26 -0.78
CA ARG A 9 -0.48 1.18 -1.39
C ARG A 9 -1.48 0.56 -2.39
N ASP A 10 -1.31 -0.71 -2.72
CA ASP A 10 -2.26 -1.49 -3.50
C ASP A 10 -2.35 -2.93 -3.00
N LEU A 11 -2.51 -3.12 -1.67
CA LEU A 11 -2.67 -4.46 -1.12
C LEU A 11 -4.07 -4.99 -1.43
N ALA A 12 -4.17 -5.96 -2.32
CA ALA A 12 -5.42 -6.56 -2.74
C ALA A 12 -5.21 -8.03 -3.15
N ALA A 13 -6.27 -8.85 -3.10
CA ALA A 13 -6.20 -10.27 -3.45
C ALA A 13 -5.64 -10.52 -4.87
N ARG A 14 -5.92 -9.62 -5.82
CA ARG A 14 -5.36 -9.66 -7.19
C ARG A 14 -3.82 -9.55 -7.24
N ASN A 15 -3.22 -8.93 -6.23
CA ASN A 15 -1.78 -8.74 -6.10
C ASN A 15 -1.14 -9.80 -5.18
N CYS A 16 -1.93 -10.80 -4.76
CA CYS A 16 -1.44 -11.96 -4.01
C CYS A 16 -1.24 -13.15 -4.96
N LEU A 17 -0.03 -13.68 -4.99
CA LEU A 17 0.34 -14.87 -5.75
C LEU A 17 0.22 -16.11 -4.84
N VAL A 18 -0.29 -17.21 -5.38
CA VAL A 18 -0.43 -18.48 -4.65
C VAL A 18 0.45 -19.52 -5.31
N ASP A 19 1.30 -20.20 -4.55
CA ASP A 19 2.12 -21.30 -5.08
C ASP A 19 1.39 -22.66 -5.01
N GLY A 20 1.99 -23.70 -5.60
CA GLY A 20 1.40 -25.04 -5.65
C GLY A 20 1.24 -25.74 -4.29
N ARG A 21 1.75 -25.15 -3.20
CA ARG A 21 1.59 -25.63 -1.82
C ARG A 21 0.57 -24.79 -1.04
N GLY A 22 -0.10 -23.85 -1.71
CA GLY A 22 -1.07 -22.95 -1.08
C GLY A 22 -0.44 -21.81 -0.29
N VAL A 23 0.87 -21.54 -0.46
CA VAL A 23 1.52 -20.42 0.21
C VAL A 23 1.25 -19.13 -0.56
N VAL A 24 0.77 -18.11 0.15
CA VAL A 24 0.47 -16.78 -0.42
C VAL A 24 1.69 -15.86 -0.32
N LYS A 25 2.03 -15.19 -1.42
CA LYS A 25 3.10 -14.18 -1.48
C LYS A 25 2.55 -12.87 -2.05
N ILE A 26 2.90 -11.76 -1.42
CA ILE A 26 2.55 -10.42 -1.90
C ILE A 26 3.41 -10.08 -3.12
N GLY A 27 2.77 -9.63 -4.20
CA GLY A 27 3.38 -9.19 -5.45
C GLY A 27 2.83 -7.83 -5.91
N ASP A 28 3.26 -7.41 -7.11
CA ASP A 28 2.95 -6.10 -7.72
C ASP A 28 3.32 -4.87 -6.85
N PHE A 29 4.62 -4.58 -6.81
CA PHE A 29 5.19 -3.43 -6.10
C PHE A 29 5.21 -2.15 -6.95
N GLY A 30 4.50 -2.08 -8.08
CA GLY A 30 4.55 -0.93 -9.00
C GLY A 30 4.14 0.41 -8.37
N LEU A 31 3.37 0.36 -7.27
CA LEU A 31 2.93 1.52 -6.49
C LEU A 31 3.61 1.63 -5.12
N CYS A 32 4.50 0.70 -4.77
CA CYS A 32 5.17 0.65 -3.49
C CYS A 32 6.12 1.84 -3.31
N ARG A 33 6.11 2.44 -2.12
CA ARG A 33 6.98 3.59 -1.79
C ARG A 33 7.63 3.40 -0.43
N ASP A 34 8.87 3.86 -0.33
CA ASP A 34 9.59 3.97 0.92
C ASP A 34 9.06 5.17 1.72
N ILE A 35 8.84 4.99 3.02
CA ILE A 35 8.43 6.03 3.97
C ILE A 35 9.54 6.35 4.99
N TYR A 36 10.80 6.03 4.65
CA TYR A 36 11.96 6.03 5.55
C TYR A 36 12.10 7.28 6.44
N GLU A 37 11.96 8.47 5.86
CA GLU A 37 12.24 9.75 6.53
C GLU A 37 11.10 10.30 7.38
N ARG A 38 9.83 10.01 7.03
CA ARG A 38 8.67 10.67 7.67
C ARG A 38 7.60 9.71 8.19
N ASN A 39 7.75 8.41 8.03
CA ASN A 39 6.74 7.38 8.35
C ASN A 39 5.37 7.58 7.67
N TYR A 40 5.27 8.53 6.73
CA TYR A 40 4.11 8.79 5.91
C TYR A 40 4.53 9.21 4.51
N TYR A 41 3.70 8.88 3.52
CA TYR A 41 3.78 9.42 2.17
C TYR A 41 2.59 10.34 1.93
N HIS A 42 2.84 11.54 1.41
CA HIS A 42 1.80 12.50 1.01
C HIS A 42 1.74 12.56 -0.52
N LYS A 43 0.62 12.12 -1.12
CA LYS A 43 0.46 12.17 -2.57
C LYS A 43 0.06 13.59 -3.01
N VAL A 44 0.98 14.31 -3.65
CA VAL A 44 0.68 15.60 -4.28
C VAL A 44 0.30 15.37 -5.76
N GLY A 45 -0.94 15.68 -6.14
CA GLY A 45 -1.41 15.67 -7.53
C GLY A 45 -2.61 14.75 -7.83
N ALA A 46 -3.34 15.07 -8.90
CA ALA A 46 -4.52 14.32 -9.35
C ALA A 46 -4.11 13.06 -10.12
N GLY A 47 -4.55 11.89 -9.64
CA GLY A 47 -4.39 10.62 -10.36
C GLY A 47 -5.32 9.57 -9.79
N LYS A 48 -5.74 8.60 -10.61
CA LYS A 48 -6.67 7.54 -10.22
C LYS A 48 -6.16 6.84 -8.94
N LEU A 49 -7.05 6.71 -7.95
CA LEU A 49 -6.78 6.06 -6.67
C LEU A 49 -7.82 4.96 -6.44
N PRO A 50 -7.44 3.82 -5.83
CA PRO A 50 -8.36 2.72 -5.54
C PRO A 50 -9.21 3.03 -4.29
N VAL A 51 -10.15 3.95 -4.42
CA VAL A 51 -10.93 4.55 -3.32
C VAL A 51 -11.58 3.53 -2.38
N ARG A 52 -12.01 2.38 -2.90
CA ARG A 52 -12.69 1.33 -2.11
C ARG A 52 -11.76 0.53 -1.18
N TRP A 53 -10.44 0.66 -1.34
CA TRP A 53 -9.43 -0.05 -0.55
C TRP A 53 -8.55 0.90 0.27
N MET A 54 -8.93 2.17 0.36
CA MET A 54 -8.17 3.18 1.09
C MET A 54 -8.72 3.34 2.51
N ALA A 55 -7.80 3.52 3.46
CA ALA A 55 -8.16 3.92 4.81
C ALA A 55 -8.79 5.34 4.83
N PRO A 56 -9.67 5.65 5.81
CA PRO A 56 -10.37 6.94 5.90
C PRO A 56 -9.44 8.15 5.88
N GLU A 57 -8.31 8.07 6.58
CA GLU A 57 -7.29 9.13 6.61
C GLU A 57 -6.63 9.34 5.24
N SER A 58 -6.41 8.26 4.48
CA SER A 58 -5.86 8.35 3.12
C SER A 58 -6.84 9.00 2.14
N LEU A 59 -8.15 8.86 2.39
CA LEU A 59 -9.19 9.53 1.60
C LEU A 59 -9.26 11.03 1.90
N GLN A 60 -9.08 11.41 3.17
CA GLN A 60 -9.30 12.78 3.61
C GLN A 60 -8.10 13.69 3.34
N SER A 61 -6.89 13.16 3.51
CA SER A 61 -5.68 13.98 3.57
C SER A 61 -4.52 13.43 2.74
N ALA A 62 -4.79 12.39 1.92
CA ALA A 62 -3.82 11.77 1.02
C ALA A 62 -2.52 11.31 1.72
N TYR A 63 -2.61 11.03 3.03
CA TYR A 63 -1.55 10.43 3.83
C TYR A 63 -1.65 8.91 3.80
N PHE A 64 -0.52 8.27 3.52
CA PHE A 64 -0.38 6.82 3.51
C PHE A 64 0.66 6.42 4.54
N THR A 65 0.31 5.48 5.42
CA THR A 65 1.18 4.95 6.47
C THR A 65 1.15 3.41 6.45
N SER A 66 1.98 2.75 7.24
CA SER A 66 1.87 1.29 7.39
C SER A 66 0.50 0.84 7.91
N ARG A 67 -0.21 1.70 8.68
CA ARG A 67 -1.54 1.38 9.21
C ARG A 67 -2.64 1.45 8.16
N SER A 68 -2.44 2.22 7.09
CA SER A 68 -3.39 2.24 5.97
C SER A 68 -3.28 1.03 5.05
N ASP A 69 -2.24 0.18 5.22
CA ASP A 69 -2.13 -1.12 4.54
C ASP A 69 -2.83 -2.26 5.34
N VAL A 70 -3.42 -1.97 6.51
CA VAL A 70 -4.16 -2.91 7.38
C VAL A 70 -5.66 -2.66 7.24
#